data_AF-A0A1E4H2F3-F1
#
_entry.id   AF-A0A1E4H2F3-F1
#
_cell.length_a   1.000
_cell.length_b   1.000
_cell.length_c   1.000
_cell.angle_alpha   90.00
_cell.angle_beta   90.00
_cell.angle_gamma   90.00
#
_symmetry.space_group_name_H-M   'P 1'
#
loop_
_entity.id
_entity.type
_entity.pdbx_description
1 polymer ?
#
loop_
_entity_poly.entity_id
_entity_poly.type
_entity_poly.pdbx_seq_one_letter_code
_entity_poly.pdbx_strand_id
1 'polypeptide(L)'
;MANAYKRPAEVIAEQQDLIADLDRMIELLKGALAAAGIERPPAYRPWMKGLTPQERGLLGALYSHYPNPVDKHALLEHMPGQDHVEDRQVQLVALKVHHLRGKLGHDAIESIRGLGYRLSAAEYHAMREAEGAAVVPFKVAA
;
A
#
# COMPACT_ATOMS: atom_id res chain seq x y z
N MET A 1 -8.76 -4.77 43.82
CA MET A 1 -8.36 -5.57 42.64
C MET A 1 -7.21 -4.83 41.97
N ALA A 2 -6.00 -5.38 41.99
CA ALA A 2 -4.80 -4.71 41.49
C ALA A 2 -4.79 -4.76 39.95
N ASN A 3 -4.71 -3.58 39.32
CA ASN A 3 -4.51 -3.46 37.88
C ASN A 3 -3.05 -3.85 37.58
N ALA A 4 -2.83 -5.04 37.04
CA ALA A 4 -1.53 -5.55 36.65
C ALA A 4 -1.08 -4.83 35.37
N TYR A 5 -0.54 -3.62 35.52
CA TYR A 5 0.07 -2.88 34.42
C TYR A 5 1.30 -3.66 33.97
N LYS A 6 1.23 -4.31 32.79
CA LYS A 6 2.40 -4.94 32.16
C LYS A 6 3.45 -3.87 31.89
N ARG A 7 4.71 -4.18 32.16
CA ARG A 7 5.80 -3.24 31.91
C ARG A 7 5.94 -3.07 30.39
N PRO A 8 6.31 -1.87 29.89
CA PRO A 8 6.52 -1.66 28.46
C PRO A 8 7.44 -2.70 27.80
N ALA A 9 8.48 -3.15 28.50
CA ALA A 9 9.39 -4.19 28.02
C ALA A 9 8.74 -5.58 27.85
N GLU A 10 7.81 -5.95 28.74
CA GLU A 10 7.07 -7.21 28.66
C GLU A 10 6.10 -7.20 27.48
N VAL A 11 5.44 -6.05 27.25
CA VAL A 11 4.57 -5.85 26.08
C VAL A 11 5.37 -5.93 24.78
N ILE A 12 6.55 -5.33 24.73
CA ILE A 12 7.44 -5.38 23.55
C ILE A 12 7.88 -6.83 23.27
N ALA A 13 8.26 -7.59 24.30
CA ALA A 13 8.67 -8.99 24.14
C ALA A 13 7.51 -9.86 23.61
N GLU A 14 6.31 -9.71 24.17
CA GLU A 14 5.12 -10.42 23.68
C GLU A 14 4.78 -10.07 22.23
N GLN A 15 4.94 -8.80 21.85
CA GLN A 15 4.75 -8.38 20.45
C GLN A 15 5.81 -8.97 19.52
N GLN A 16 7.06 -9.07 19.96
CA GLN A 16 8.14 -9.69 19.18
C GLN A 16 7.88 -11.18 18.96
N ASP A 17 7.41 -11.89 19.98
CA ASP A 17 7.04 -13.31 19.86
C ASP A 17 5.87 -13.50 18.88
N LEU A 18 4.84 -12.64 18.97
CA LEU A 18 3.72 -12.66 18.04
C LEU A 18 4.17 -12.39 16.59
N ILE A 19 5.05 -11.41 16.37
CA ILE A 19 5.60 -11.13 15.04
C ILE A 19 6.35 -12.35 14.50
N ALA A 20 7.17 -13.00 15.33
CA ALA A 20 7.90 -14.20 14.93
C ALA A 20 6.99 -15.39 14.60
N ASP A 21 5.87 -15.55 15.32
CA ASP A 21 4.83 -16.55 15.01
C ASP A 21 4.14 -16.24 13.68
N LEU A 22 3.77 -14.97 13.45
CA LEU A 22 3.15 -14.53 12.20
C LEU A 22 4.08 -14.74 11.01
N ASP A 23 5.37 -14.44 11.14
CA ASP A 23 6.37 -14.66 10.10
C ASP A 23 6.50 -16.16 9.76
N ARG A 24 6.51 -17.03 10.77
CA ARG A 24 6.50 -18.50 10.56
C ARG A 24 5.24 -18.96 9.82
N MET A 25 4.07 -18.44 10.18
CA MET A 25 2.82 -18.77 9.51
C MET A 25 2.82 -18.29 8.05
N ILE A 26 3.37 -17.10 7.79
CA ILE A 26 3.53 -16.56 6.44
C ILE A 26 4.44 -17.48 5.60
N GLU A 27 5.56 -17.95 6.13
CA GLU A 27 6.46 -18.88 5.42
C GLU A 27 5.81 -20.24 5.15
N LEU A 28 5.06 -20.79 6.10
CA LEU A 28 4.31 -22.03 5.91
C LEU A 28 3.27 -21.89 4.79
N LEU A 29 2.51 -20.80 4.78
CA LEU A 29 1.53 -20.51 3.73
C LEU A 29 2.20 -20.33 2.36
N LYS A 30 3.34 -19.63 2.30
CA LYS A 30 4.13 -19.50 1.06
C LYS A 30 4.55 -20.86 0.51
N GLY A 31 5.05 -21.75 1.37
CA GLY A 31 5.44 -23.11 0.99
C GLY A 31 4.26 -23.94 0.48
N ALA A 32 3.11 -23.88 1.16
CA ALA A 32 1.90 -24.59 0.76
C ALA A 32 1.37 -24.12 -0.61
N LEU A 33 1.37 -22.81 -0.87
CA LEU A 33 0.99 -22.24 -2.16
C LEU A 33 1.93 -22.71 -3.28
N ALA A 34 3.24 -22.70 -3.04
CA ALA A 34 4.22 -23.19 -4.00
C ALA A 34 4.04 -24.68 -4.33
N ALA A 35 3.77 -25.52 -3.31
CA ALA A 35 3.50 -26.94 -3.50
C ALA A 35 2.22 -27.21 -4.30
N ALA A 36 1.22 -26.32 -4.19
CA ALA A 36 -0.01 -26.37 -4.97
C ALA A 36 0.15 -25.87 -6.42
N GLY A 37 1.38 -25.49 -6.85
CA GLY A 37 1.63 -24.89 -8.15
C GLY A 37 1.00 -23.51 -8.31
N ILE A 38 0.61 -22.87 -7.20
CA ILE A 38 0.03 -21.53 -7.21
C ILE A 38 1.20 -20.54 -7.25
N GLU A 39 1.42 -19.93 -8.41
CA GLU A 39 2.39 -18.85 -8.54
C GLU A 39 1.99 -17.71 -7.61
N ARG A 40 2.97 -17.25 -6.82
CA ARG A 40 2.79 -16.09 -5.96
C ARG A 40 2.50 -14.89 -6.88
N PRO A 41 1.34 -14.22 -6.77
CA PRO A 41 1.15 -12.96 -7.47
C PRO A 41 2.29 -12.02 -7.06
N PRO A 42 2.81 -11.18 -7.97
CA PRO A 42 3.88 -10.28 -7.64
C PRO A 42 3.51 -9.49 -6.38
N ALA A 43 4.48 -9.33 -5.46
CA ALA A 43 4.23 -8.70 -4.15
C ALA A 43 3.59 -7.31 -4.26
N TYR A 44 3.70 -6.70 -5.45
CA TYR A 44 3.01 -5.48 -5.84
C TYR A 44 2.38 -5.66 -7.22
N ARG A 45 1.30 -4.92 -7.50
CA ARG A 45 0.75 -4.82 -8.85
C ARG A 45 1.82 -4.35 -9.84
N PRO A 46 1.77 -4.71 -11.13
CA PRO A 46 2.80 -4.31 -12.11
C PRO A 46 3.08 -2.79 -12.12
N TRP A 47 2.02 -1.98 -12.02
CA TRP A 47 2.08 -0.51 -11.99
C TRP A 47 2.67 0.07 -10.68
N MET A 48 2.91 -0.75 -9.66
CA MET A 48 3.59 -0.35 -8.42
C MET A 48 5.10 -0.61 -8.43
N LYS A 49 5.63 -1.28 -9.46
CA LYS A 49 7.05 -1.61 -9.55
C LYS A 49 7.90 -0.34 -9.65
N GLY A 50 8.98 -0.25 -8.87
CA GLY A 50 9.88 0.92 -8.85
C GLY A 50 9.39 2.12 -8.02
N LEU A 51 8.23 1.99 -7.37
CA LEU A 51 7.77 2.98 -6.40
C LEU A 51 8.36 2.70 -5.01
N THR A 52 8.58 3.75 -4.23
CA THR A 52 8.93 3.67 -2.80
C THR A 52 7.71 3.25 -1.96
N PRO A 53 7.87 2.79 -0.71
CA PRO A 53 6.74 2.41 0.15
C PRO A 53 5.68 3.52 0.30
N GLN A 54 6.12 4.76 0.49
CA GLN A 54 5.21 5.91 0.60
C GLN A 54 4.47 6.21 -0.71
N GLU A 55 5.15 6.11 -1.85
CA GLU A 55 4.52 6.29 -3.17
C GLU A 55 3.50 5.19 -3.45
N ARG A 56 3.78 3.93 -3.07
CA ARG A 56 2.82 2.82 -3.19
C ARG A 56 1.59 3.03 -2.32
N GLY A 57 1.77 3.46 -1.08
CA GLY A 57 0.66 3.78 -0.17
C GLY A 57 -0.24 4.87 -0.74
N LEU A 58 0.38 5.97 -1.20
CA LEU A 58 -0.36 7.10 -1.78
C LEU A 58 -1.09 6.73 -3.07
N LEU A 59 -0.43 6.02 -3.98
CA LEU A 59 -1.03 5.59 -5.24
C LEU A 59 -2.16 4.57 -5.02
N GLY A 60 -1.98 3.65 -4.07
CA GLY A 60 -3.01 2.69 -3.67
C GLY A 60 -4.26 3.36 -3.10
N ALA A 61 -4.08 4.42 -2.30
CA ALA A 61 -5.20 5.22 -1.78
C ALA A 61 -5.98 5.90 -2.92
N LEU A 62 -5.29 6.56 -3.86
CA LEU A 62 -5.92 7.21 -5.02
C LEU A 62 -6.66 6.21 -5.91
N TYR A 63 -6.06 5.04 -6.17
CA TYR A 63 -6.66 3.98 -6.96
C TYR A 63 -7.95 3.44 -6.32
N SER A 64 -7.93 3.22 -5.00
CA SER A 64 -9.07 2.66 -4.27
C SER A 64 -10.27 3.62 -4.16
N HIS A 65 -10.00 4.94 -4.21
CA HIS A 65 -11.03 5.97 -4.08
C HIS A 65 -11.52 6.53 -5.43
N TYR A 66 -10.91 6.13 -6.55
CA TYR A 66 -11.37 6.56 -7.87
C TYR A 66 -12.85 6.21 -8.07
N PRO A 67 -13.69 7.14 -8.60
CA PRO A 67 -13.35 8.41 -9.24
C PRO A 67 -13.40 9.64 -8.32
N ASN A 68 -13.40 9.47 -6.99
CA ASN A 68 -13.51 10.57 -6.04
C ASN A 68 -12.12 11.15 -5.69
N PRO A 69 -12.02 12.48 -5.50
CA PRO A 69 -10.80 13.08 -4.97
C PRO A 69 -10.59 12.69 -3.49
N VAL A 70 -9.33 12.48 -3.12
CA VAL A 70 -8.90 12.18 -1.76
C VAL A 70 -8.18 13.40 -1.21
N ASP A 71 -8.56 13.79 0.02
CA ASP A 71 -7.95 14.92 0.69
C ASP A 71 -6.51 14.61 1.12
N LYS A 72 -5.71 15.66 1.35
CA LYS A 72 -4.28 15.46 1.65
C LYS A 72 -4.05 14.80 3.02
N HIS A 73 -4.93 15.00 3.99
CA HIS A 73 -4.81 14.36 5.29
C HIS A 73 -5.14 12.87 5.18
N ALA A 74 -6.22 12.47 4.50
CA ALA A 74 -6.49 11.05 4.25
C ALA A 74 -5.36 10.38 3.45
N LEU A 75 -4.76 11.06 2.47
CA LEU A 75 -3.60 10.52 1.74
C LEU A 75 -2.38 10.33 2.64
N LEU A 76 -2.19 11.19 3.65
CA LEU A 76 -1.09 11.08 4.60
C LEU A 76 -1.25 9.84 5.50
N GLU A 77 -2.48 9.49 5.90
CA GLU A 77 -2.77 8.28 6.70
C GLU A 77 -2.37 6.98 5.98
N HIS A 78 -2.34 7.00 4.65
CA HIS A 78 -1.92 5.86 3.83
C HIS A 78 -0.41 5.82 3.58
N MET A 79 0.36 6.80 4.07
CA MET A 79 1.81 6.87 3.90
C MET A 79 2.54 6.25 5.11
N PRO A 80 3.22 5.11 4.94
CA PRO A 80 3.98 4.49 6.04
C PRO A 80 5.12 5.38 6.55
N GLY A 81 5.39 5.28 7.86
CA GLY A 81 6.48 5.97 8.54
C GLY A 81 6.15 7.42 8.94
N GLN A 82 4.87 7.74 9.17
CA GLN A 82 4.38 9.07 9.53
C GLN A 82 3.78 9.16 10.94
N ASP A 83 3.83 8.07 11.71
CA ASP A 83 3.09 7.88 12.97
C ASP A 83 3.61 8.70 14.18
N HIS A 84 4.70 9.46 14.02
CA HIS A 84 5.44 10.09 15.14
C HIS A 84 5.64 11.60 15.03
N VAL A 85 5.04 12.29 14.05
CA VAL A 85 5.30 13.72 13.83
C VAL A 85 4.06 14.54 14.18
N GLU A 86 4.14 15.29 15.29
CA GLU A 86 3.03 16.07 15.88
C GLU A 86 2.53 17.23 14.99
N ASP A 87 3.25 17.59 13.92
CA ASP A 87 2.77 18.51 12.89
C ASP A 87 2.77 17.87 11.50
N ARG A 88 1.58 17.42 11.12
CA ARG A 88 1.08 17.05 9.79
C ARG A 88 2.03 17.41 8.64
N GLN A 89 2.80 16.43 8.18
CA GLN A 89 3.64 16.52 6.98
C GLN A 89 2.81 16.51 5.67
N VAL A 90 1.70 17.24 5.63
CA VAL A 90 0.77 17.35 4.49
C VAL A 90 1.47 17.86 3.23
N GLN A 91 2.55 18.63 3.39
CA GLN A 91 3.40 19.06 2.28
C GLN A 91 4.14 17.89 1.62
N LEU A 92 4.46 16.83 2.36
CA LEU A 92 5.04 15.62 1.77
C LEU A 92 4.10 14.96 0.79
N VAL A 93 2.79 15.04 0.99
CA VAL A 93 1.81 14.53 0.02
C VAL A 93 1.99 15.23 -1.32
N ALA A 94 2.15 16.56 -1.33
CA ALA A 94 2.39 17.32 -2.57
C ALA A 94 3.72 16.93 -3.24
N LEU A 95 4.79 16.77 -2.46
CA LEU A 95 6.08 16.32 -2.97
C LEU A 95 6.01 14.90 -3.57
N LYS A 96 5.34 13.97 -2.87
CA LYS A 96 5.18 12.59 -3.33
C LYS A 96 4.29 12.50 -4.57
N VAL A 97 3.23 13.32 -4.66
CA VAL A 97 2.44 13.47 -5.89
C VAL A 97 3.30 14.00 -7.04
N HIS A 98 4.17 14.98 -6.79
CA HIS A 98 5.11 15.46 -7.81
C HIS A 98 6.06 14.34 -8.29
N HIS A 99 6.62 13.55 -7.38
CA HIS A 99 7.47 12.41 -7.75
C HIS A 99 6.70 11.33 -8.52
N LEU A 100 5.47 11.01 -8.11
CA LEU A 100 4.61 10.06 -8.80
C LEU A 100 4.28 10.53 -10.23
N ARG A 101 3.95 11.81 -10.42
CA ARG A 101 3.76 12.40 -11.75
C ARG A 101 5.02 12.27 -12.62
N GLY A 102 6.20 12.42 -12.03
CA GLY A 102 7.46 12.16 -12.74
C GLY A 102 7.64 10.70 -13.19
N LYS A 103 7.01 9.73 -12.51
CA LYS A 103 7.13 8.29 -12.80
C LYS A 103 6.01 7.74 -13.68
N LEU A 104 4.77 8.21 -13.46
CA LEU A 104 3.57 7.74 -14.15
C LEU A 104 3.21 8.59 -15.37
N GLY A 105 3.66 9.85 -15.40
CA GLY A 105 3.23 10.86 -16.36
C GLY A 105 2.59 12.04 -15.65
N HIS A 106 2.78 13.23 -16.19
CA HIS A 106 2.39 14.47 -15.54
C HIS A 106 0.87 14.55 -15.27
N ASP A 107 0.08 13.95 -16.14
CA ASP A 107 -1.39 13.99 -16.11
C ASP A 107 -2.02 12.73 -15.48
N ALA A 108 -1.20 11.86 -14.87
CA ALA A 108 -1.67 10.64 -14.19
C ALA A 108 -2.48 10.95 -12.92
N ILE A 109 -2.16 12.08 -12.27
CA ILE A 109 -2.83 12.53 -11.04
C ILE A 109 -3.32 13.96 -11.25
N GLU A 110 -4.59 14.20 -10.97
CA GLU A 110 -5.26 15.49 -11.09
C GLU A 110 -5.33 16.19 -9.74
N SER A 111 -5.01 17.49 -9.71
CA SER A 111 -5.20 18.33 -8.52
C SER A 111 -6.60 18.96 -8.57
N ILE A 112 -7.47 18.59 -7.64
CA ILE A 112 -8.82 19.15 -7.54
C ILE A 112 -8.80 20.25 -6.48
N ARG A 113 -8.99 21.51 -6.91
CA ARG A 113 -8.90 22.69 -6.03
C ARG A 113 -9.83 22.54 -4.83
N GLY A 114 -9.27 22.72 -3.63
CA GLY A 114 -10.01 22.64 -2.36
C GLY A 114 -10.36 21.22 -1.89
N LEU A 115 -10.14 20.18 -2.71
CA LEU A 115 -10.54 18.81 -2.38
C LEU A 115 -9.36 17.84 -2.25
N GLY A 116 -8.25 18.06 -2.97
CA GLY A 116 -7.06 17.22 -2.88
C GLY A 116 -6.66 16.66 -4.24
N TYR A 117 -6.44 15.35 -4.31
CA TYR A 117 -5.91 14.68 -5.50
C TYR A 117 -6.79 13.52 -5.96
N ARG A 118 -6.79 13.26 -7.26
CA ARG A 118 -7.54 12.16 -7.88
C ARG A 118 -6.68 11.50 -8.95
N LEU A 119 -6.80 10.19 -9.13
CA LEU A 119 -6.23 9.53 -10.30
C LEU A 119 -6.97 9.96 -11.57
N SER A 120 -6.28 10.23 -12.68
CA SER A 120 -6.96 10.54 -13.93
C SER A 120 -7.68 9.30 -14.46
N ALA A 121 -8.75 9.52 -15.24
CA ALA A 121 -9.51 8.40 -15.81
C ALA A 121 -8.64 7.52 -16.73
N ALA A 122 -7.80 8.15 -17.56
CA ALA A 122 -6.89 7.45 -18.45
C ALA A 122 -5.93 6.53 -17.67
N GLU A 123 -5.33 7.05 -16.60
CA GLU A 123 -4.41 6.27 -15.77
C GLU A 123 -5.13 5.16 -15.01
N TYR A 124 -6.32 5.42 -14.46
CA TYR A 124 -7.11 4.40 -13.77
C TYR A 124 -7.44 3.22 -14.69
N HIS A 125 -7.88 3.48 -15.93
CA HIS A 125 -8.18 2.44 -16.89
C HIS A 125 -6.92 1.66 -17.30
N ALA A 126 -5.80 2.34 -17.55
CA ALA A 126 -4.52 1.69 -17.84
C ALA A 126 -4.08 0.75 -16.69
N MET A 127 -4.24 1.18 -15.44
CA MET A 127 -3.95 0.34 -14.26
C MET A 127 -4.89 -0.85 -14.15
N ARG A 128 -6.18 -0.68 -14.44
CA ARG A 128 -7.18 -1.77 -14.45
C ARG A 128 -6.88 -2.81 -15.52
N GLU A 129 -6.46 -2.37 -16.71
CA GLU A 129 -6.02 -3.26 -17.79
C GLU A 129 -4.76 -4.04 -17.39
N ALA A 130 -3.77 -3.36 -16.79
CA ALA A 130 -2.57 -3.99 -16.27
C ALA A 130 -2.86 -4.98 -15.11
N GLU A 131 -3.88 -4.73 -14.29
CA GLU A 131 -4.36 -5.71 -13.31
C GLU A 131 -5.01 -6.92 -13.98
N GLY A 132 -5.90 -6.69 -14.96
CA GLY A 132 -6.58 -7.76 -15.69
C GLY A 132 -5.62 -8.67 -16.45
N ALA A 133 -4.55 -8.11 -17.02
CA ALA A 133 -3.48 -8.86 -17.67
C ALA A 133 -2.59 -9.63 -16.69
N ALA A 134 -2.51 -9.20 -15.43
CA ALA A 134 -1.73 -9.86 -14.38
C ALA A 134 -2.50 -10.97 -13.63
N VAL A 135 -3.82 -11.06 -13.80
CA VAL A 135 -4.60 -12.23 -13.40
C VAL A 135 -4.40 -13.31 -14.46
N VAL A 136 -3.22 -13.93 -14.45
CA VAL A 136 -2.97 -15.15 -15.23
C VAL A 136 -4.02 -16.19 -14.78
N PRO A 137 -4.69 -16.91 -15.71
CA PRO A 137 -5.67 -17.91 -15.32
C PRO A 137 -5.02 -18.92 -14.39
N PHE A 138 -5.69 -19.18 -13.27
CA PHE A 138 -5.46 -20.30 -12.38
C PHE A 138 -5.38 -21.58 -13.21
N LYS A 139 -4.17 -21.96 -13.62
CA LYS A 139 -3.91 -23.24 -14.28
C LYS A 139 -3.54 -24.21 -13.18
N VAL A 140 -4.51 -25.02 -12.76
CA VAL A 140 -4.23 -26.26 -12.05
C VAL A 140 -3.44 -27.14 -13.02
N ALA A 141 -2.17 -27.41 -12.70
CA ALA A 141 -1.43 -28.46 -13.38
C ALA A 141 -2.16 -29.78 -13.08
N ALA A 142 -2.65 -30.42 -14.14
CA ALA A 142 -3.24 -31.76 -14.09
C ALA A 142 -2.15 -32.84 -13.94
#